data_AF-A0A9X6STV2-F1
#
_entry.id   AF-A0A9X6STV2-F1
#
_cell.length_a   1.000
_cell.length_b   1.000
_cell.length_c   1.000
_cell.angle_alpha   90.00
_cell.angle_beta   90.00
_cell.angle_gamma   90.00
#
_symmetry.space_group_name_H-M   'P 1'
#
loop_
_entity.id
_entity.type
_entity.pdbx_description
1 polymer ?
#
loop_
_entity_poly.entity_id
_entity_poly.type
_entity_poly.pdbx_seq_one_letter_code
_entity_poly.pdbx_strand_id
1 'polypeptide(L)'
;MDKHEPLFEFLPQDIIVSCVEKAFKNLNSGTFGEKSIRTMTLSKQVICGIFHELIVNEIAQLPDWYPGKQGEEADIVHFDGLQLQVKTSTSFEGIAGNRYASQNEYSDPSEFYLCVNFIPFKCITKIRAGFVESDSWKPQTGKGNAATLSLECLNAMPFLKGSYIEEILLSSIKGIGKSTLAKLGEIQKLYHLKNPEFYHKAKSIIPTKSWSEIEPLLSYFK
;
A
#
# COMPACT_ATOMS: atom_id res chain seq x y z
N MET A 1 16.89 -17.79 -7.19
CA MET A 1 16.24 -17.62 -5.88
C MET A 1 15.49 -16.33 -5.95
N ASP A 2 14.18 -16.37 -5.71
CA ASP A 2 13.38 -15.15 -5.68
C ASP A 2 13.81 -14.37 -4.43
N LYS A 3 14.33 -13.15 -4.59
CA LYS A 3 14.85 -12.34 -3.46
C LYS A 3 13.75 -11.98 -2.45
N HIS A 4 12.50 -12.30 -2.76
CA HIS A 4 11.34 -12.07 -1.90
C HIS A 4 10.98 -13.27 -1.01
N GLU A 5 11.45 -14.48 -1.33
CA GLU A 5 11.16 -15.72 -0.59
C GLU A 5 11.40 -15.59 0.92
N PRO A 6 12.54 -15.04 1.40
CA PRO A 6 12.79 -14.96 2.83
C PRO A 6 11.72 -14.16 3.58
N LEU A 7 11.19 -13.07 3.01
CA LEU A 7 10.13 -12.30 3.66
C LEU A 7 8.88 -13.16 3.88
N PHE A 8 8.47 -13.91 2.87
CA PHE A 8 7.20 -14.65 2.93
C PHE A 8 7.29 -15.96 3.71
N GLU A 9 8.50 -16.43 4.02
CA GLU A 9 8.71 -17.51 4.99
C GLU A 9 8.37 -17.07 6.42
N PHE A 10 8.80 -15.86 6.82
CA PHE A 10 8.54 -15.32 8.17
C PHE A 10 7.21 -14.55 8.27
N LEU A 11 6.78 -13.94 7.17
CA LEU A 11 5.58 -13.10 7.12
C LEU A 11 4.76 -13.41 5.85
N PRO A 12 3.91 -14.45 5.89
CA PRO A 12 3.09 -14.86 4.75
C PRO A 12 2.21 -13.73 4.20
N GLN A 13 1.96 -13.75 2.89
CA GLN A 13 1.27 -12.65 2.19
C GLN A 13 -0.12 -12.35 2.75
N ASP A 14 -0.89 -13.38 3.08
CA ASP A 14 -2.23 -13.28 3.67
C ASP A 14 -2.19 -12.65 5.06
N ILE A 15 -1.16 -12.94 5.85
CA ILE A 15 -0.94 -12.29 7.15
C ILE A 15 -0.63 -10.81 6.97
N ILE A 16 0.25 -10.44 6.03
CA ILE A 16 0.53 -9.03 5.71
C ILE A 16 -0.75 -8.30 5.35
N VAL A 17 -1.53 -8.86 4.43
CA VAL A 17 -2.77 -8.24 3.97
C VAL A 17 -3.76 -8.06 5.12
N SER A 18 -3.93 -9.10 5.96
CA SER A 18 -4.80 -9.06 7.14
C SER A 18 -4.38 -7.96 8.12
N CYS A 19 -3.08 -7.84 8.44
CA CYS A 19 -2.58 -6.76 9.32
C CYS A 19 -2.85 -5.38 8.72
N VAL A 20 -2.64 -5.19 7.42
CA VAL A 20 -2.89 -3.91 6.74
C VAL A 20 -4.40 -3.57 6.70
N GLU A 21 -5.26 -4.54 6.43
CA GLU A 21 -6.73 -4.35 6.44
C GLU A 21 -7.23 -4.01 7.85
N LYS A 22 -6.70 -4.68 8.87
CA LYS A 22 -7.02 -4.38 10.28
C LYS A 22 -6.54 -2.99 10.68
N ALA A 23 -5.31 -2.61 10.32
CA ALA A 23 -4.80 -1.26 10.51
C ALA A 23 -5.67 -0.21 9.80
N PHE A 24 -6.14 -0.51 8.58
CA PHE A 24 -7.01 0.40 7.83
C PHE A 24 -8.40 0.52 8.46
N LYS A 25 -8.93 -0.57 9.01
CA LYS A 25 -10.16 -0.55 9.81
C LYS A 25 -9.99 0.33 11.05
N ASN A 26 -8.88 0.18 11.77
CA ASN A 26 -8.56 1.00 12.95
C ASN A 26 -8.41 2.48 12.59
N LEU A 27 -7.77 2.80 11.46
CA LEU A 27 -7.70 4.16 10.94
C LEU A 27 -9.11 4.72 10.66
N ASN A 28 -10.04 3.89 10.17
CA ASN A 28 -11.40 4.32 9.87
C ASN A 28 -12.28 4.52 11.10
N SER A 29 -12.08 3.73 12.14
CA SER A 29 -12.84 3.80 13.40
C SER A 29 -12.16 4.62 14.49
N GLY A 30 -10.93 5.10 14.25
CA GLY A 30 -10.12 5.79 15.24
C GLY A 30 -10.76 7.10 15.73
N THR A 31 -10.54 7.39 17.01
CA THR A 31 -11.00 8.62 17.66
C THR A 31 -9.84 9.32 18.37
N PHE A 32 -9.96 10.64 18.51
CA PHE A 32 -9.11 11.46 19.36
C PHE A 32 -10.01 12.14 20.41
N GLY A 33 -10.04 11.56 21.61
CA GLY A 33 -11.11 11.83 22.58
C GLY A 33 -12.46 11.43 21.99
N GLU A 34 -13.40 12.37 21.96
CA GLU A 34 -14.76 12.15 21.43
C GLU A 34 -14.88 12.38 19.91
N LYS A 35 -13.83 12.88 19.25
CA LYS A 35 -13.88 13.20 17.81
C LYS A 35 -13.37 12.02 16.98
N SER A 36 -14.15 11.62 15.99
CA SER A 36 -13.67 10.68 14.97
C SER A 36 -12.57 11.33 14.12
N ILE A 37 -11.51 10.58 13.85
CA ILE A 37 -10.44 11.03 12.95
C ILE A 37 -10.96 11.42 11.57
N ARG A 38 -12.06 10.81 11.11
CA ARG A 38 -12.72 11.09 9.82
C ARG A 38 -13.31 12.49 9.72
N THR A 39 -13.65 13.10 10.84
CA THR A 39 -14.22 14.46 10.89
C THR A 39 -13.16 15.52 11.10
N MET A 40 -11.90 15.13 11.29
CA MET A 40 -10.78 16.03 11.49
C MET A 40 -10.15 16.42 10.16
N THR A 41 -9.77 17.68 10.01
CA THR A 41 -9.00 18.16 8.87
C THR A 41 -7.52 17.84 9.09
N LEU A 42 -7.10 16.64 8.67
CA LEU A 42 -5.71 16.20 8.77
C LEU A 42 -4.99 16.33 7.42
N SER A 43 -3.70 16.65 7.46
CA SER A 43 -2.87 16.62 6.26
C SER A 43 -2.63 15.18 5.80
N LYS A 44 -2.33 14.99 4.51
CA LYS A 44 -2.01 13.66 3.95
C LYS A 44 -0.84 13.02 4.68
N GLN A 45 0.16 13.81 5.06
CA GLN A 45 1.33 13.36 5.79
C GLN A 45 0.96 12.79 7.16
N VAL A 46 0.08 13.45 7.90
CA VAL A 46 -0.39 12.97 9.21
C VAL A 46 -1.19 11.68 9.07
N ILE A 47 -2.10 11.60 8.09
CA ILE A 47 -2.88 10.39 7.85
C ILE A 47 -1.99 9.22 7.45
N CYS A 48 -1.00 9.45 6.57
CA CYS A 48 0.01 8.45 6.24
C CYS A 48 0.78 8.00 7.48
N GLY A 49 1.25 8.93 8.32
CA GLY A 49 1.96 8.60 9.55
C GLY A 49 1.13 7.74 10.48
N ILE A 50 -0.13 8.10 10.74
CA ILE A 50 -1.03 7.30 11.58
C ILE A 50 -1.23 5.90 10.99
N PHE A 51 -1.46 5.79 9.68
CA PHE A 51 -1.66 4.49 9.06
C PHE A 51 -0.40 3.63 9.08
N HIS A 52 0.78 4.23 8.87
CA HIS A 52 2.07 3.59 9.03
C HIS A 52 2.21 2.99 10.43
N GLU A 53 2.02 3.79 11.48
CA GLU A 53 2.15 3.33 12.87
C GLU A 53 1.16 2.20 13.19
N LEU A 54 -0.06 2.28 12.68
CA LEU A 54 -1.05 1.21 12.85
C LEU A 54 -0.60 -0.09 12.19
N ILE A 55 -0.02 -0.05 10.98
CA ILE A 55 0.50 -1.24 10.29
C ILE A 55 1.66 -1.85 11.08
N VAL A 56 2.62 -1.01 11.51
CA VAL A 56 3.77 -1.44 12.33
C VAL A 56 3.29 -2.14 13.59
N ASN A 57 2.36 -1.53 14.32
CA ASN A 57 1.80 -2.12 15.53
C ASN A 57 1.10 -3.45 15.26
N GLU A 58 0.29 -3.57 14.20
CA GLU A 58 -0.43 -4.81 13.88
C GLU A 58 0.52 -5.97 13.51
N ILE A 59 1.63 -5.69 12.82
CA ILE A 59 2.63 -6.73 12.50
C ILE A 59 3.46 -7.06 13.75
N ALA A 60 3.82 -6.08 14.58
CA ALA A 60 4.56 -6.29 15.81
C ALA A 60 3.79 -7.05 16.91
N GLN A 61 2.49 -7.33 16.72
CA GLN A 61 1.74 -8.25 17.60
C GLN A 61 1.90 -9.72 17.20
N LEU A 62 2.54 -10.02 16.07
CA LEU A 62 2.79 -11.38 15.64
C LEU A 62 3.95 -11.99 16.46
N PRO A 63 3.98 -13.32 16.64
CA PRO A 63 5.09 -14.00 17.32
C PRO A 63 6.44 -13.63 16.69
N ASP A 64 7.43 -13.34 17.54
CA ASP A 64 8.81 -13.06 17.15
C ASP A 64 9.04 -11.76 16.33
N TRP A 65 8.01 -10.94 16.16
CA TRP A 65 8.08 -9.61 15.57
C TRP A 65 8.00 -8.52 16.63
N TYR A 66 8.74 -7.42 16.43
CA TYR A 66 8.72 -6.25 17.31
C TYR A 66 8.89 -4.94 16.51
N PRO A 67 8.45 -3.79 17.05
CA PRO A 67 8.66 -2.51 16.38
C PRO A 67 10.12 -2.10 16.53
N GLY A 68 10.79 -1.78 15.44
CA GLY A 68 12.20 -1.40 15.50
C GLY A 68 12.40 0.00 16.07
N LYS A 69 13.61 0.25 16.55
CA LYS A 69 14.00 1.53 17.13
C LYS A 69 14.34 2.57 16.05
N GLN A 70 13.58 3.66 16.04
CA GLN A 70 13.72 4.74 15.05
C GLN A 70 15.18 5.23 14.91
N GLY A 71 15.70 5.19 13.68
CA GLY A 71 17.05 5.64 13.34
C GLY A 71 18.15 4.61 13.58
N GLU A 72 17.83 3.46 14.17
CA GLU A 72 18.75 2.35 14.41
C GLU A 72 18.33 1.09 13.66
N GLU A 73 17.04 0.77 13.65
CA GLU A 73 16.44 -0.40 13.01
C GLU A 73 15.37 0.03 11.98
N ALA A 74 14.96 -0.93 11.13
CA ALA A 74 13.77 -0.76 10.29
C ALA A 74 12.48 -0.65 11.12
N ASP A 75 11.38 -0.26 10.48
CA ASP A 75 10.11 -0.04 11.16
C ASP A 75 9.61 -1.31 11.92
N ILE A 76 9.90 -2.50 11.39
CA ILE A 76 9.53 -3.80 11.98
C ILE A 76 10.72 -4.77 11.87
N VAL A 77 11.00 -5.51 12.94
CA VAL A 77 12.10 -6.46 13.02
C VAL A 77 11.62 -7.83 13.53
N HIS A 78 12.13 -8.90 12.94
CA HIS A 78 11.97 -10.28 13.42
C HIS A 78 13.19 -10.68 14.27
N PHE A 79 13.01 -11.54 15.28
CA PHE A 79 14.12 -11.97 16.14
C PHE A 79 15.27 -12.68 15.40
N ASP A 80 15.01 -13.27 14.23
CA ASP A 80 16.06 -13.84 13.35
C ASP A 80 16.79 -12.80 12.49
N GLY A 81 16.55 -11.50 12.71
CA GLY A 81 17.26 -10.38 12.08
C GLY A 81 16.66 -9.89 10.76
N LEU A 82 15.50 -10.42 10.33
CA LEU A 82 14.78 -9.90 9.17
C LEU A 82 14.19 -8.53 9.49
N GLN A 83 14.43 -7.55 8.63
CA GLN A 83 14.02 -6.16 8.82
C GLN A 83 13.09 -5.71 7.68
N LEU A 84 11.99 -5.05 8.03
CA LEU A 84 10.94 -4.62 7.11
C LEU A 84 10.59 -3.14 7.32
N GLN A 85 10.74 -2.34 6.27
CA GLN A 85 10.31 -0.94 6.23
C GLN A 85 8.86 -0.84 5.77
N VAL A 86 8.06 -0.01 6.43
CA VAL A 86 6.70 0.32 6.04
C VAL A 86 6.68 1.67 5.35
N LYS A 87 6.03 1.75 4.18
CA LYS A 87 5.80 3.01 3.47
C LYS A 87 4.36 3.12 3.01
N THR A 88 3.66 4.12 3.52
CA THR A 88 2.25 4.40 3.17
C THR A 88 2.14 5.64 2.30
N SER A 89 1.23 5.63 1.33
CA SER A 89 1.03 6.78 0.45
C SER A 89 -0.42 6.94 0.02
N THR A 90 -0.89 8.20 -0.01
CA THR A 90 -2.19 8.52 -0.61
C THR A 90 -2.15 8.63 -2.14
N SER A 91 -0.97 8.46 -2.75
CA SER A 91 -0.83 8.38 -4.21
C SER A 91 -1.25 6.99 -4.66
N PHE A 92 -1.93 6.88 -5.81
CA PHE A 92 -2.36 5.59 -6.35
C PHE A 92 -1.18 4.67 -6.71
N GLU A 93 -0.07 5.26 -7.19
CA GLU A 93 1.06 4.47 -7.70
C GLU A 93 2.42 4.84 -7.13
N GLY A 94 2.55 5.97 -6.42
CA GLY A 94 3.85 6.47 -5.95
C GLY A 94 4.11 6.19 -4.48
N ILE A 95 5.36 5.88 -4.14
CA ILE A 95 5.89 5.81 -2.78
C ILE A 95 7.08 6.77 -2.68
N ALA A 96 7.01 7.70 -1.74
CA ALA A 96 8.10 8.62 -1.40
C ALA A 96 8.48 8.39 0.06
N GLY A 97 9.77 8.51 0.38
CA GLY A 97 10.29 8.32 1.73
C GLY A 97 11.69 8.87 1.88
N ASN A 98 12.23 8.81 3.08
CA ASN A 98 13.65 9.04 3.29
C ASN A 98 14.40 7.72 3.09
N ARG A 99 15.60 7.79 2.50
CA ARG A 99 16.56 6.69 2.50
C ARG A 99 17.12 6.61 3.92
N TYR A 100 16.49 5.82 4.79
CA TYR A 100 17.10 5.47 6.06
C TYR A 100 18.03 4.30 5.80
N ALA A 101 19.29 4.60 5.47
CA ALA A 101 20.36 3.68 5.79
C ALA A 101 20.69 3.91 7.28
N SER A 102 20.95 2.85 8.02
CA SER A 102 21.79 2.96 9.21
C SER A 102 23.02 3.83 8.86
N GLN A 103 23.45 4.72 9.75
CA GLN A 103 24.32 5.87 9.46
C GLN A 103 25.77 5.57 8.99
N ASN A 104 26.04 4.40 8.40
CA ASN A 104 27.34 4.10 7.85
C ASN A 104 27.35 4.36 6.33
N GLU A 105 28.29 5.17 5.86
CA GLU A 105 28.53 5.44 4.43
C GLU A 105 28.85 4.17 3.59
N TYR A 106 28.91 3.00 4.24
CA TYR A 106 29.17 1.68 3.67
C TYR A 106 27.99 0.69 3.81
N SER A 107 26.85 1.07 4.39
CA SER A 107 25.69 0.16 4.47
C SER A 107 24.84 0.28 3.20
N ASP A 108 24.73 -0.81 2.45
CA ASP A 108 23.79 -0.97 1.35
C ASP A 108 22.34 -0.85 1.88
N PRO A 109 21.55 0.17 1.50
CA PRO A 109 20.17 0.34 1.98
C PRO A 109 19.19 -0.61 1.27
N SER A 110 19.68 -1.75 0.80
CA SER A 110 18.85 -2.81 0.23
C SER A 110 18.15 -3.56 1.37
N GLU A 111 16.82 -3.50 1.40
CA GLU A 111 16.01 -4.01 2.52
C GLU A 111 14.62 -4.44 2.05
N PHE A 112 13.87 -5.11 2.92
CA PHE A 112 12.47 -5.43 2.63
C PHE A 112 11.57 -4.23 2.87
N TYR A 113 10.61 -4.03 1.97
CA TYR A 113 9.61 -2.98 2.06
C TYR A 113 8.21 -3.55 1.99
N LEU A 114 7.32 -3.00 2.82
CA LEU A 114 5.87 -3.07 2.71
C LEU A 114 5.36 -1.70 2.24
N CYS A 115 4.91 -1.65 1.00
CA CYS A 115 4.38 -0.45 0.35
C CYS A 115 2.85 -0.50 0.27
N VAL A 116 2.17 0.44 0.91
CA VAL A 116 0.70 0.52 0.95
C VAL A 116 0.21 1.82 0.34
N ASN A 117 -0.51 1.72 -0.78
CA ASN A 117 -1.22 2.82 -1.40
C ASN A 117 -2.69 2.79 -0.96
N PHE A 118 -3.27 3.95 -0.63
CA PHE A 118 -4.66 4.03 -0.17
C PHE A 118 -5.31 5.38 -0.48
N ILE A 119 -6.65 5.42 -0.48
CA ILE A 119 -7.40 6.67 -0.40
C ILE A 119 -7.88 6.83 1.04
N PRO A 120 -7.51 7.93 1.74
CA PRO A 120 -7.90 8.17 3.11
C PRO A 120 -9.39 7.93 3.35
N PHE A 121 -9.65 7.08 4.33
CA PHE A 121 -10.98 6.70 4.80
C PHE A 121 -11.92 6.10 3.76
N LYS A 122 -11.41 5.67 2.59
CA LYS A 122 -12.22 5.07 1.52
C LYS A 122 -11.84 3.63 1.23
N CYS A 123 -10.61 3.39 0.78
CA CYS A 123 -10.14 2.05 0.44
C CYS A 123 -8.61 1.98 0.41
N ILE A 124 -8.07 0.79 0.63
CA ILE A 124 -6.70 0.45 0.22
C ILE A 124 -6.72 0.23 -1.30
N THR A 125 -5.70 0.72 -2.01
CA THR A 125 -5.63 0.59 -3.48
C THR A 125 -4.59 -0.43 -3.92
N LYS A 126 -3.44 -0.49 -3.26
CA LYS A 126 -2.39 -1.48 -3.56
C LYS A 126 -1.63 -1.84 -2.28
N ILE A 127 -1.35 -3.13 -2.09
CA ILE A 127 -0.41 -3.65 -1.10
C ILE A 127 0.69 -4.37 -1.87
N ARG A 128 1.94 -3.99 -1.61
CA ARG A 128 3.12 -4.59 -2.23
C ARG A 128 4.16 -4.88 -1.18
N ALA A 129 4.80 -6.03 -1.25
CA ALA A 129 5.88 -6.35 -0.34
C ALA A 129 7.01 -7.09 -1.05
N GLY A 130 8.25 -6.76 -0.72
CA GLY A 130 9.41 -7.38 -1.34
C GLY A 130 10.71 -6.65 -1.01
N PHE A 131 11.80 -7.24 -1.47
CA PHE A 131 13.15 -6.70 -1.35
C PHE A 131 13.36 -5.60 -2.38
N VAL A 132 13.91 -4.48 -1.95
CA VAL A 132 14.22 -3.34 -2.83
C VAL A 132 15.71 -3.08 -2.75
N GLU A 133 16.36 -3.05 -3.90
CA GLU A 133 17.78 -2.75 -4.00
C GLU A 133 18.03 -1.26 -3.83
N SER A 134 19.21 -0.91 -3.31
CA SER A 134 19.55 0.47 -3.02
C SER A 134 19.50 1.38 -4.25
N ASP A 135 19.88 0.89 -5.42
CA ASP A 135 19.88 1.61 -6.70
C ASP A 135 18.47 1.91 -7.25
N SER A 136 17.45 1.23 -6.72
CA SER A 136 16.03 1.44 -7.06
C SER A 136 15.50 2.77 -6.52
N TRP A 137 16.18 3.35 -5.53
CA TRP A 137 15.84 4.64 -4.93
C TRP A 137 16.41 5.81 -5.74
N LYS A 138 15.53 6.66 -6.24
CA LYS A 138 15.91 7.90 -6.95
C LYS A 138 15.93 9.08 -5.97
N PRO A 139 17.05 9.80 -5.81
CA PRO A 139 17.11 10.99 -4.97
C PRO A 139 16.07 12.04 -5.39
N GLN A 140 15.45 12.70 -4.42
CA GLN A 140 14.60 13.86 -4.68
C GLN A 140 15.48 15.11 -4.76
N THR A 141 15.43 15.80 -5.90
CA THR A 141 16.24 16.98 -6.18
C THR A 141 16.08 18.02 -5.06
N GLY A 142 17.20 18.44 -4.46
CA GLY A 142 17.23 19.49 -3.44
C GLY A 142 16.71 19.10 -2.05
N LYS A 143 16.48 17.81 -1.76
CA LYS A 143 15.90 17.36 -0.48
C LYS A 143 16.74 16.30 0.27
N GLY A 144 18.07 16.45 0.31
CA GLY A 144 18.95 15.61 1.14
C GLY A 144 18.72 14.11 0.94
N ASN A 145 18.44 13.37 2.02
CA ASN A 145 18.18 11.92 2.03
C ASN A 145 16.79 11.52 1.52
N ALA A 146 15.95 12.46 1.07
CA ALA A 146 14.65 12.12 0.51
C ALA A 146 14.82 11.41 -0.83
N ALA A 147 14.14 10.29 -0.99
CA ALA A 147 14.19 9.47 -2.19
C ALA A 147 12.78 8.98 -2.58
N THR A 148 12.64 8.54 -3.82
CA THR A 148 11.39 8.01 -4.35
C THR A 148 11.67 6.69 -5.03
N LEU A 149 10.80 5.70 -4.80
CA LEU A 149 10.81 4.51 -5.63
C LEU A 149 10.16 4.82 -6.96
N SER A 150 10.86 4.46 -8.04
CA SER A 150 10.28 4.58 -9.36
C SER A 150 9.07 3.66 -9.50
N LEU A 151 8.14 4.02 -10.38
CA LEU A 151 6.98 3.18 -10.67
C LEU A 151 7.39 1.80 -11.19
N GLU A 152 8.51 1.72 -11.92
CA GLU A 152 9.08 0.47 -12.41
C GLU A 152 9.48 -0.46 -11.25
N CYS A 153 10.21 0.05 -10.25
CA CYS A 153 10.59 -0.70 -9.06
C CYS A 153 9.35 -1.17 -8.28
N LEU A 154 8.37 -0.28 -8.08
CA LEU A 154 7.11 -0.63 -7.41
C LEU A 154 6.26 -1.63 -8.19
N ASN A 155 6.41 -1.72 -9.51
CA ASN A 155 5.71 -2.70 -10.33
C ASN A 155 6.44 -4.05 -10.39
N ALA A 156 7.75 -4.06 -10.12
CA ALA A 156 8.52 -5.29 -9.94
C ALA A 156 8.28 -5.94 -8.57
N MET A 157 7.96 -5.16 -7.54
CA MET A 157 7.59 -5.69 -6.24
C MET A 157 6.29 -6.52 -6.32
N PRO A 158 6.25 -7.72 -5.68
CA PRO A 158 5.06 -8.53 -5.61
C PRO A 158 3.83 -7.77 -5.11
N PHE A 159 2.76 -7.82 -5.91
CA PHE A 159 1.44 -7.34 -5.51
C PHE A 159 0.74 -8.40 -4.66
N LEU A 160 0.40 -8.03 -3.42
CA LEU A 160 -0.23 -8.95 -2.47
C LEU A 160 -1.73 -8.96 -2.68
N LYS A 161 -2.29 -10.15 -2.92
CA LYS A 161 -3.72 -10.33 -3.23
C LYS A 161 -4.51 -10.48 -1.95
N GLY A 162 -5.71 -9.89 -1.90
CA GLY A 162 -6.67 -10.13 -0.82
C GLY A 162 -7.97 -9.35 -0.98
N SER A 163 -8.82 -9.43 0.05
CA SER A 163 -10.19 -8.90 0.04
C SER A 163 -10.28 -7.40 -0.23
N TYR A 164 -9.27 -6.62 0.15
CA TYR A 164 -9.24 -5.18 -0.07
C TYR A 164 -9.43 -4.78 -1.54
N ILE A 165 -9.08 -5.67 -2.49
CA ILE A 165 -9.22 -5.44 -3.92
C ILE A 165 -10.69 -5.23 -4.29
N GLU A 166 -11.60 -5.95 -3.64
CA GLU A 166 -13.04 -5.83 -3.87
C GLU A 166 -13.57 -4.42 -3.53
N GLU A 167 -12.93 -3.79 -2.54
CA GLU A 167 -13.28 -2.48 -2.01
C GLU A 167 -12.66 -1.31 -2.80
N ILE A 168 -11.82 -1.59 -3.80
CA ILE A 168 -11.21 -0.56 -4.64
C ILE A 168 -12.29 0.22 -5.37
N LEU A 169 -12.29 1.54 -5.18
CA LEU A 169 -13.17 2.46 -5.89
C LEU A 169 -12.72 2.64 -7.34
N LEU A 170 -13.63 2.54 -8.30
CA LEU A 170 -13.33 2.81 -9.72
C LEU A 170 -12.83 4.24 -9.94
N SER A 171 -13.30 5.18 -9.12
CA SER A 171 -12.81 6.58 -9.13
C SER A 171 -11.34 6.74 -8.74
N SER A 172 -10.72 5.71 -8.15
CA SER A 172 -9.29 5.71 -7.82
C SER A 172 -8.40 5.31 -8.99
N ILE A 173 -8.96 4.68 -10.02
CA ILE A 173 -8.22 4.11 -11.15
C ILE A 173 -7.94 5.21 -12.17
N LYS A 174 -6.71 5.24 -12.67
CA LYS A 174 -6.25 6.29 -13.58
C LYS A 174 -7.09 6.29 -14.86
N GLY A 175 -7.57 7.48 -15.23
CA GLY A 175 -8.39 7.67 -16.44
C GLY A 175 -9.90 7.49 -16.23
N ILE A 176 -10.36 7.12 -15.02
CA ILE A 176 -11.79 7.10 -14.70
C ILE A 176 -12.21 8.44 -14.08
N GLY A 177 -12.68 9.34 -14.95
CA GLY A 177 -13.15 10.68 -14.57
C GLY A 177 -14.62 10.74 -14.16
N LYS A 178 -15.06 11.94 -13.73
CA LYS A 178 -16.44 12.20 -13.28
C LYS A 178 -17.51 11.83 -14.32
N SER A 179 -17.24 12.08 -15.60
CA SER A 179 -18.17 11.74 -16.69
C SER A 179 -18.33 10.23 -16.87
N THR A 180 -17.24 9.48 -16.79
CA THR A 180 -17.26 8.01 -16.80
C THR A 180 -18.04 7.47 -15.61
N LEU A 181 -17.77 7.99 -14.41
CA LEU A 181 -18.47 7.61 -13.18
C LEU A 181 -19.98 7.90 -13.25
N ALA A 182 -20.39 9.03 -13.83
CA ALA A 182 -21.80 9.36 -14.01
C ALA A 182 -22.52 8.34 -14.92
N LYS A 183 -21.86 7.86 -15.98
CA LYS A 183 -22.40 6.82 -16.87
C LYS A 183 -22.48 5.45 -16.19
N LEU A 184 -21.51 5.15 -15.32
CA LEU A 184 -21.47 3.90 -14.55
C LEU A 184 -22.61 3.80 -13.53
N GLY A 185 -23.08 4.93 -12.98
CA GLY A 185 -24.21 4.97 -12.05
C GLY A 185 -23.86 4.28 -10.74
N GLU A 186 -24.55 3.20 -10.40
CA GLU A 186 -24.30 2.45 -9.15
C GLU A 186 -22.98 1.67 -9.14
N ILE A 187 -22.34 1.48 -10.30
CA ILE A 187 -21.07 0.73 -10.41
C ILE A 187 -19.91 1.61 -9.91
N GLN A 188 -19.66 1.57 -8.60
CA GLN A 188 -18.65 2.39 -7.92
C GLN A 188 -17.37 1.65 -7.49
N LYS A 189 -17.44 0.34 -7.19
CA LYS A 189 -16.32 -0.47 -6.70
C LYS A 189 -16.05 -1.67 -7.61
N LEU A 190 -14.87 -2.27 -7.49
CA LEU A 190 -14.52 -3.47 -8.26
C LEU A 190 -15.45 -4.65 -7.96
N TYR A 191 -15.91 -4.85 -6.71
CA TYR A 191 -16.81 -5.96 -6.39
C TYR A 191 -18.11 -5.95 -7.20
N HIS A 192 -18.62 -4.78 -7.60
CA HIS A 192 -19.82 -4.68 -8.44
C HIS A 192 -19.62 -5.38 -9.78
N LEU A 193 -18.39 -5.45 -10.29
CA LEU A 193 -18.06 -6.10 -11.56
C LEU A 193 -18.08 -7.64 -11.47
N LYS A 194 -18.35 -8.23 -10.28
CA LYS A 194 -18.73 -9.65 -10.16
C LYS A 194 -20.10 -9.93 -10.78
N ASN A 195 -20.98 -8.92 -10.86
CA ASN A 195 -22.25 -9.04 -11.56
C ASN A 195 -21.99 -8.96 -13.09
N PRO A 196 -22.40 -9.97 -13.89
CA PRO A 196 -22.17 -9.98 -15.34
C PRO A 196 -22.73 -8.77 -16.10
N GLU A 197 -23.92 -8.28 -15.72
CA GLU A 197 -24.54 -7.11 -16.34
C GLU A 197 -23.72 -5.85 -16.07
N PHE A 198 -23.27 -5.67 -14.82
CA PHE A 198 -22.41 -4.56 -14.45
C PHE A 198 -21.03 -4.65 -15.11
N TYR A 199 -20.48 -5.85 -15.26
CA TYR A 199 -19.24 -6.08 -16.00
C TYR A 199 -19.36 -5.61 -17.46
N HIS A 200 -20.37 -6.08 -18.19
CA HIS A 200 -20.56 -5.72 -19.59
C HIS A 200 -20.85 -4.23 -19.79
N LYS A 201 -21.68 -3.64 -18.91
CA LYS A 201 -21.94 -2.20 -18.89
C LYS A 201 -20.65 -1.42 -18.64
N ALA A 202 -19.88 -1.79 -17.63
CA ALA A 202 -18.63 -1.09 -17.31
C ALA A 202 -17.60 -1.20 -18.43
N LYS A 203 -17.44 -2.38 -19.03
CA LYS A 203 -16.50 -2.64 -20.14
C LYS A 203 -16.80 -1.79 -21.39
N SER A 204 -18.06 -1.46 -21.64
CA SER A 204 -18.45 -0.59 -22.78
C SER A 204 -18.29 0.91 -22.50
N ILE A 205 -18.22 1.31 -21.22
CA ILE A 205 -18.15 2.71 -20.80
C ILE A 205 -16.73 3.14 -20.46
N ILE A 206 -15.96 2.28 -19.78
CA ILE A 206 -14.63 2.60 -19.28
C ILE A 206 -13.63 2.61 -20.46
N PRO A 207 -12.78 3.64 -20.59
CA PRO A 207 -11.77 3.68 -21.65
C PRO A 207 -10.88 2.43 -21.63
N THR A 208 -10.54 1.89 -22.81
CA THR A 208 -9.74 0.66 -22.96
C THR A 208 -8.46 0.67 -22.12
N LYS A 209 -7.78 1.82 -22.06
CA LYS A 209 -6.57 1.98 -21.25
C LYS A 209 -6.83 1.76 -19.75
N SER A 210 -7.87 2.37 -19.19
CA SER A 210 -8.26 2.18 -17.79
C SER A 210 -8.80 0.77 -17.54
N TRP A 211 -9.49 0.19 -18.51
CA TRP A 211 -9.98 -1.20 -18.40
C TRP A 211 -8.83 -2.21 -18.31
N SER A 212 -7.72 -1.97 -19.02
CA SER A 212 -6.53 -2.82 -18.93
C SER A 212 -5.87 -2.82 -17.54
N GLU A 213 -6.12 -1.81 -16.70
CA GLU A 213 -5.70 -1.79 -15.30
C GLU A 213 -6.69 -2.55 -14.39
N ILE A 214 -7.98 -2.59 -14.75
CA ILE A 214 -9.04 -3.27 -13.99
C ILE A 214 -9.01 -4.78 -14.20
N GLU A 215 -8.92 -5.21 -15.46
CA GLU A 215 -9.13 -6.61 -15.84
C GLU A 215 -8.20 -7.60 -15.10
N PRO A 216 -6.91 -7.31 -14.89
CA PRO A 216 -6.05 -8.16 -14.05
C PRO A 216 -6.53 -8.26 -12.60
N LEU A 217 -7.07 -7.18 -12.02
CA LEU A 217 -7.57 -7.16 -10.64
C LEU A 217 -8.82 -8.04 -10.47
N LEU A 218 -9.67 -8.11 -11.50
CA LEU A 218 -10.87 -8.97 -11.49
C LEU A 218 -10.53 -10.45 -11.50
N SER A 219 -9.34 -10.84 -11.96
CA SER A 219 -8.89 -12.24 -11.94
C SER A 219 -8.76 -12.80 -10.51
N TYR A 220 -8.68 -11.92 -9.51
CA TYR A 220 -8.54 -12.27 -8.10
C TYR A 220 -9.87 -12.49 -7.38
N PHE A 221 -10.98 -12.46 -8.10
CA PHE A 221 -12.31 -12.78 -7.57
C PHE A 221 -12.65 -14.27 -7.62
N LYS A 222 -11.76 -15.08 -8.20
CA LYS A 222 -11.97 -16.51 -8.46
C LYS A 222 -11.57 -17.37 -7.28
#